data_AF-A0A077KHI8-F1
#
_entry.id   AF-A0A077KHI8-F1
#
_cell.length_a   1.000
_cell.length_b   1.000
_cell.length_c   1.000
_cell.angle_alpha   90.00
_cell.angle_beta   90.00
_cell.angle_gamma   90.00
#
_symmetry.space_group_name_H-M   'P 1'
#
loop_
_entity.id
_entity.type
_entity.pdbx_description
1 polymer ?
#
loop_
_entity_poly.entity_id
_entity_poly.type
_entity_poly.pdbx_seq_one_letter_code
_entity_poly.pdbx_strand_id
1 'polypeptide(L)'
;MFYKFYSEDHFLILENRFLKEKIAFNSIDDIVISSQFPSRKYSLYMFFSQPVQYEQKKGWWNKIICAIMNNNNNPYQIKRTYYDNEIEPLLVLIKESLPEAEPLNLKDSLFWRTDNGTNIFSKMKVMYSRENLLLANILRKHGMMRG
;
A
#
# COMPACT_ATOMS: atom_id res chain seq x y z
N MET A 1 -1.49 15.27 -2.22
CA MET A 1 -0.02 15.43 -2.38
C MET A 1 0.29 14.74 -3.68
N PHE A 2 0.79 15.44 -4.71
CA PHE A 2 0.91 14.83 -6.04
C PHE A 2 2.00 13.74 -6.04
N TYR A 3 1.54 12.50 -5.86
CA TYR A 3 2.33 11.31 -6.06
C TYR A 3 2.13 10.88 -7.52
N LYS A 4 3.22 10.77 -8.27
CA LYS A 4 3.18 10.06 -9.54
C LYS A 4 3.38 8.58 -9.23
N PHE A 5 2.50 7.74 -9.75
CA PHE A 5 2.60 6.29 -9.69
C PHE A 5 2.88 5.77 -11.07
N TYR A 6 3.87 4.91 -11.21
CA TYR A 6 4.18 4.26 -12.47
C TYR A 6 4.95 2.96 -12.23
N SER A 7 4.98 2.12 -13.26
CA SER A 7 5.78 0.90 -13.30
C SER A 7 7.04 1.21 -14.11
N GLU A 8 8.18 0.77 -13.61
CA GLU A 8 9.47 0.88 -14.27
C GLU A 8 10.19 -0.47 -14.09
N ASP A 9 10.37 -1.18 -15.19
CA ASP A 9 10.83 -2.58 -15.25
C ASP A 9 9.97 -3.53 -14.39
N HIS A 10 10.46 -3.89 -13.20
CA HIS A 10 9.80 -4.77 -12.23
C HIS A 10 9.52 -4.08 -10.89
N PHE A 11 9.53 -2.74 -10.90
CA PHE A 11 9.33 -1.92 -9.72
C PHE A 11 8.06 -1.08 -9.83
N LEU A 12 7.30 -1.07 -8.75
CA LEU A 12 6.34 -0.01 -8.46
C LEU A 12 7.11 1.21 -7.97
N ILE A 13 6.92 2.33 -8.67
CA ILE A 13 7.54 3.60 -8.31
C ILE A 13 6.47 4.55 -7.74
N LEU A 14 6.67 4.98 -6.50
CA LEU A 14 5.90 6.05 -5.88
C LEU A 14 6.78 7.29 -5.79
N GLU A 15 6.46 8.30 -6.59
CA GLU A 15 7.31 9.48 -6.75
C GLU A 15 6.62 10.72 -6.20
N ASN A 16 7.30 11.43 -5.28
CA ASN A 16 6.88 12.75 -4.82
C ASN A 16 7.90 13.83 -5.27
N ARG A 17 7.75 15.06 -4.76
CA ARG A 17 8.64 16.18 -5.12
C ARG A 17 10.10 15.99 -4.67
N PHE A 18 10.33 15.16 -3.65
CA PHE A 18 11.62 15.05 -2.97
C PHE A 18 12.36 13.76 -3.29
N LEU A 19 11.62 12.65 -3.45
CA LEU A 19 12.21 11.32 -3.60
C LEU A 19 11.32 10.39 -4.44
N LYS A 20 11.92 9.28 -4.86
CA LYS A 20 11.25 8.10 -5.41
C LYS A 20 11.35 6.96 -4.41
N GLU A 21 10.26 6.23 -4.24
CA GLU A 21 10.24 4.96 -3.54
C GLU A 21 10.08 3.85 -4.57
N LYS A 22 10.98 2.88 -4.54
CA LYS A 22 10.97 1.75 -5.44
C LYS A 22 10.69 0.50 -4.65
N ILE A 23 9.67 -0.21 -5.10
CA ILE A 23 9.16 -1.43 -4.48
C ILE A 23 9.18 -2.49 -5.56
N ALA A 24 9.95 -3.55 -5.39
CA ALA A 24 9.95 -4.64 -6.35
C ALA A 24 8.59 -5.36 -6.28
N PHE A 25 7.92 -5.62 -7.41
CA PHE A 25 6.62 -6.30 -7.37
C PHE A 25 6.72 -7.69 -6.72
N ASN A 26 7.81 -8.41 -6.98
CA ASN A 26 8.10 -9.70 -6.37
C ASN A 26 8.44 -9.63 -4.87
N SER A 27 8.56 -8.44 -4.28
CA SER A 27 8.74 -8.28 -2.83
C SER A 27 7.44 -8.00 -2.09
N ILE A 28 6.33 -7.74 -2.78
CA ILE A 28 5.03 -7.50 -2.16
C ILE A 28 4.50 -8.79 -1.55
N ASP A 29 4.33 -8.80 -0.22
CA ASP A 29 3.76 -9.92 0.52
C ASP A 29 2.25 -9.78 0.65
N ASP A 30 1.77 -8.64 1.12
CA ASP A 30 0.36 -8.41 1.43
C ASP A 30 -0.03 -6.96 1.10
N ILE A 31 -1.23 -6.78 0.54
CA ILE A 31 -1.86 -5.48 0.30
C ILE A 31 -3.25 -5.48 0.92
N VAL A 32 -3.48 -4.57 1.86
CA VAL A 32 -4.76 -4.35 2.52
C VAL A 32 -5.21 -2.91 2.25
N ILE A 33 -6.49 -2.73 1.96
CA ILE A 33 -7.10 -1.42 1.81
C ILE A 33 -8.24 -1.25 2.81
N SER A 34 -8.40 -0.06 3.36
CA SER A 34 -9.58 0.32 4.14
C SER A 34 -10.16 1.65 3.69
N SER A 35 -11.49 1.75 3.70
CA SER A 35 -12.25 2.95 3.37
C SER A 35 -12.56 3.76 4.62
N GLN A 36 -12.24 5.04 4.57
CA GLN A 36 -12.54 6.04 5.59
C GLN A 36 -13.72 6.89 5.14
N PHE A 37 -14.91 6.51 5.62
CA PHE A 37 -16.13 7.29 5.44
C PHE A 37 -16.30 8.32 6.57
N PRO A 38 -16.80 9.54 6.29
CA PRO A 38 -17.33 10.05 5.02
C PRO A 38 -16.30 10.68 4.07
N SER A 39 -15.04 10.71 4.45
CA SER A 39 -14.00 11.53 3.81
C SER A 39 -13.55 11.10 2.39
N ARG A 40 -14.15 10.07 1.77
CA ARG A 40 -13.68 9.46 0.51
C ARG A 40 -12.16 9.21 0.49
N LYS A 41 -11.63 8.83 1.65
CA LYS A 41 -10.22 8.53 1.85
C LYS A 41 -10.04 7.02 1.98
N TYR A 42 -8.89 6.54 1.55
CA TYR A 42 -8.55 5.13 1.59
C TYR A 42 -7.18 4.95 2.21
N SER A 43 -7.09 4.16 3.28
CA SER A 43 -5.80 3.73 3.80
C SER A 43 -5.34 2.48 3.09
N LEU A 44 -4.19 2.58 2.43
CA LEU A 44 -3.49 1.48 1.81
C LEU A 44 -2.34 1.04 2.72
N TYR A 45 -2.30 -0.26 3.01
CA TYR A 45 -1.25 -0.92 3.77
C TYR A 45 -0.60 -1.93 2.84
N MET A 46 0.67 -1.71 2.51
CA MET A 46 1.48 -2.63 1.71
C MET A 46 2.63 -3.14 2.56
N PHE A 47 2.88 -4.44 2.50
CA PHE A 47 3.93 -5.12 3.25
C PHE A 47 4.86 -5.86 2.31
N PHE A 48 6.14 -5.90 2.64
CA PHE A 48 7.19 -6.35 1.73
C PHE A 48 8.19 -7.29 2.41
N SER A 49 8.67 -8.27 1.65
CA SER A 49 9.75 -9.18 2.04
C SER A 49 11.15 -8.57 1.81
N GLN A 50 11.23 -7.47 1.07
CA GLN A 50 12.46 -6.70 0.84
C GLN A 50 12.21 -5.22 1.15
N PRO A 51 13.23 -4.48 1.62
CA PRO A 51 13.05 -3.08 2.01
C PRO A 51 12.74 -2.20 0.79
N VAL A 52 11.88 -1.19 1.00
CA VAL A 52 11.64 -0.11 0.05
C VAL A 52 12.95 0.63 -0.22
N GLN A 53 13.26 0.82 -1.50
CA GLN A 53 14.45 1.57 -1.91
C GLN A 53 14.08 3.03 -2.10
N TYR A 54 14.78 3.93 -1.39
CA TYR A 54 14.55 5.36 -1.50
C TYR A 54 15.63 6.01 -2.37
N GLU A 55 15.23 6.61 -3.48
CA GLU A 55 16.11 7.38 -4.36
C GLU A 55 15.84 8.88 -4.23
N GLN A 56 16.86 9.64 -3.86
CA GLN A 56 16.77 11.10 -3.76
C GLN A 56 16.67 11.75 -5.14
N LYS A 57 15.85 12.78 -5.28
CA LYS A 57 15.95 13.69 -6.44
C LYS A 57 17.08 14.70 -6.22
N LYS A 58 17.60 15.31 -7.30
CA LYS A 58 18.64 16.35 -7.21
C LYS A 58 18.20 17.48 -6.24
N GLY A 59 19.07 17.86 -5.31
CA GLY A 59 18.83 18.95 -4.36
C GLY A 59 19.23 18.59 -2.93
N TRP A 60 19.85 19.54 -2.21
CA TRP A 60 20.33 19.34 -0.85
C TRP A 60 19.21 19.06 0.17
N TRP A 61 18.04 19.70 0.03
CA TRP A 61 16.84 19.41 0.84
C TRP A 61 16.36 17.96 0.69
N ASN A 62 16.49 17.37 -0.50
CA ASN A 62 16.06 15.98 -0.75
C ASN A 62 16.95 14.97 -0.03
N LYS A 63 18.25 15.26 0.09
CA LYS A 63 19.20 14.42 0.85
C LYS A 63 18.78 14.31 2.32
N ILE A 64 18.38 15.42 2.93
CA ILE A 64 17.90 15.45 4.32
C ILE A 64 16.60 14.65 4.45
N ILE A 65 15.64 14.85 3.55
CA ILE A 65 14.34 14.16 3.59
C ILE A 65 14.52 12.65 3.41
N CYS A 66 15.35 12.21 2.46
CA CYS A 66 15.66 10.79 2.26
C CYS A 66 16.32 10.16 3.48
N ALA A 67 17.29 10.84 4.10
CA ALA A 67 17.93 10.35 5.32
C ALA A 67 16.92 10.17 6.47
N ILE A 68 15.99 11.12 6.64
CA ILE A 68 14.92 11.03 7.64
C ILE A 68 14.00 9.84 7.35
N MET A 69 13.56 9.67 6.10
CA MET A 69 12.68 8.56 5.70
C MET A 69 13.33 7.19 5.90
N ASN A 70 14.62 7.06 5.56
CA ASN A 70 15.38 5.82 5.75
C ASN A 70 15.52 5.42 7.22
N ASN A 71 15.65 6.39 8.14
CA ASN A 71 15.86 6.09 9.56
C ASN A 71 14.57 5.92 10.36
N ASN A 72 13.48 6.61 9.98
CA ASN A 72 12.29 6.70 10.82
C ASN A 72 11.13 5.80 10.37
N ASN A 73 11.18 5.24 9.17
CA ASN A 73 10.12 4.36 8.68
C ASN A 73 10.56 2.90 8.76
N ASN A 74 9.61 2.02 9.08
CA ASN A 74 9.81 0.59 8.85
C ASN A 74 9.92 0.38 7.32
N PRO A 75 11.09 -0.02 6.79
CA PRO A 75 11.32 -0.10 5.35
C PRO A 75 10.58 -1.27 4.70
N TYR A 76 9.98 -2.17 5.49
CA TYR A 76 9.23 -3.33 5.01
C TYR A 76 7.71 -3.07 4.91
N GLN A 77 7.27 -1.83 5.07
CA GLN A 77 5.87 -1.48 4.90
C GLN A 77 5.66 -0.04 4.40
N ILE A 78 4.55 0.16 3.70
CA ILE A 78 4.00 1.49 3.41
C ILE A 78 2.57 1.53 3.96
N LYS A 79 2.30 2.52 4.80
CA LYS A 79 0.97 2.81 5.35
C LYS A 79 0.59 4.24 4.99
N ARG A 80 -0.33 4.42 4.05
CA ARG A 80 -0.67 5.75 3.51
C ARG A 80 -2.16 5.92 3.30
N THR A 81 -2.61 7.16 3.41
CA THR A 81 -4.00 7.52 3.12
C THR A 81 -4.04 8.37 1.86
N TYR A 82 -4.92 8.01 0.94
CA TYR A 82 -5.12 8.64 -0.36
C TYR A 82 -6.58 9.06 -0.53
N TYR A 83 -6.83 10.08 -1.35
CA TYR A 83 -8.18 10.33 -1.87
C TYR A 83 -8.53 9.37 -3.01
N ASP A 84 -9.80 9.31 -3.39
CA ASP A 84 -10.31 8.48 -4.50
C ASP A 84 -9.50 8.67 -5.79
N ASN A 85 -9.34 9.91 -6.24
CA ASN A 85 -8.60 10.25 -7.45
C ASN A 85 -7.09 9.94 -7.39
N GLU A 86 -6.51 9.87 -6.19
CA GLU A 86 -5.10 9.54 -6.00
C GLU A 86 -4.91 8.01 -6.00
N ILE A 87 -5.83 7.24 -5.40
CA ILE A 87 -5.64 5.80 -5.22
C ILE A 87 -6.06 4.98 -6.44
N GLU A 88 -7.07 5.42 -7.22
CA GLU A 88 -7.55 4.66 -8.40
C GLU A 88 -6.42 4.29 -9.38
N PRO A 89 -5.55 5.21 -9.82
CA PRO A 89 -4.45 4.87 -10.74
C PRO A 89 -3.47 3.86 -10.13
N LEU A 90 -3.23 3.93 -8.82
CA LEU A 90 -2.35 3.01 -8.12
C LEU A 90 -2.94 1.59 -8.07
N LEU A 91 -4.24 1.46 -7.84
CA LEU A 91 -4.92 0.16 -7.80
C LEU A 91 -4.91 -0.52 -9.18
N VAL A 92 -5.11 0.25 -10.25
CA VAL A 92 -5.00 -0.24 -11.63
C VAL A 92 -3.60 -0.77 -11.87
N LEU A 93 -2.57 0.01 -11.53
CA LEU A 93 -1.19 -0.38 -11.76
C LEU A 93 -0.75 -1.61 -10.96
N ILE A 94 -1.21 -1.73 -9.70
CA ILE A 94 -1.01 -2.94 -8.90
C ILE A 94 -1.66 -4.13 -9.60
N LYS A 95 -2.91 -4.01 -10.08
CA LYS A 95 -3.62 -5.11 -10.74
C LYS A 95 -2.96 -5.55 -12.05
N GLU A 96 -2.43 -4.61 -12.83
CA GLU A 96 -1.69 -4.90 -14.06
C GLU A 96 -0.39 -5.67 -13.79
N SER A 97 0.27 -5.38 -12.66
CA SER A 97 1.57 -5.94 -12.31
C SER A 97 1.49 -7.19 -11.41
N LEU A 98 0.40 -7.34 -10.66
CA LEU A 98 0.04 -8.46 -9.81
C LEU A 98 -1.34 -8.98 -10.24
N PRO A 99 -1.42 -9.82 -11.28
CA PRO A 99 -2.70 -10.28 -11.84
C PRO A 99 -3.58 -11.04 -10.84
N GLU A 100 -3.01 -11.61 -9.78
CA GLU A 100 -3.76 -12.30 -8.72
C GLU A 100 -4.46 -11.34 -7.75
N ALA A 101 -4.13 -10.04 -7.77
CA ALA A 101 -4.75 -9.05 -6.89
C ALA A 101 -6.26 -8.92 -7.18
N GLU A 102 -7.09 -8.83 -6.13
CA GLU A 102 -8.53 -8.62 -6.27
C GLU A 102 -8.80 -7.23 -6.87
N PRO A 103 -9.61 -7.12 -7.94
CA PRO A 103 -10.06 -5.82 -8.42
C PRO A 103 -11.01 -5.19 -7.39
N LEU A 104 -10.76 -3.92 -7.05
CA LEU A 104 -11.53 -3.21 -6.04
C LEU A 104 -12.42 -2.14 -6.68
N ASN A 105 -13.73 -2.21 -6.43
CA ASN A 105 -14.65 -1.12 -6.76
C ASN A 105 -14.75 -0.14 -5.58
N LEU A 106 -14.10 1.02 -5.70
CA LEU A 106 -14.09 2.06 -4.67
C LEU A 106 -15.49 2.66 -4.40
N LYS A 107 -16.38 2.68 -5.41
CA LYS A 107 -17.73 3.23 -5.26
C LYS A 107 -18.55 2.47 -4.22
N ASP A 108 -18.32 1.16 -4.12
CA ASP A 108 -19.00 0.28 -3.17
C ASP A 108 -18.24 0.14 -1.85
N SER A 109 -17.20 0.95 -1.64
CA SER A 109 -16.31 0.81 -0.47
C SER A 109 -16.99 1.00 0.88
N LEU A 110 -18.16 1.65 0.88
CA LEU A 110 -19.04 1.75 2.03
C LEU A 110 -19.58 0.41 2.51
N PHE A 111 -19.74 -0.53 1.59
CA PHE A 111 -20.31 -1.86 1.83
C PHE A 111 -19.24 -2.94 1.88
N TRP A 112 -17.96 -2.58 1.77
CA TRP A 112 -16.88 -3.54 1.91
C TRP A 112 -16.94 -4.22 3.28
N ARG A 113 -16.81 -5.54 3.26
CA ARG A 113 -16.78 -6.38 4.43
C ARG A 113 -15.88 -7.58 4.13
N THR A 114 -14.94 -7.87 5.01
CA THR A 114 -14.16 -9.11 4.98
C THR A 114 -14.54 -9.94 6.20
N ASP A 115 -15.06 -11.13 5.94
CA ASP A 115 -15.47 -12.10 6.95
C ASP A 115 -14.42 -13.20 7.06
N ASN A 116 -13.81 -13.35 8.23
CA ASN A 116 -12.84 -14.39 8.53
C ASN A 116 -13.40 -15.37 9.57
N GLY A 117 -14.72 -15.61 9.55
CA GLY A 117 -15.42 -16.49 10.47
C GLY A 117 -15.64 -15.85 11.84
N THR A 118 -14.59 -15.76 12.65
CA THR A 118 -14.68 -15.19 14.01
C THR A 118 -14.51 -13.67 14.04
N ASN A 119 -14.00 -13.08 12.96
CA ASN A 119 -13.75 -11.65 12.86
C ASN A 119 -14.41 -11.10 11.60
N ILE A 120 -15.17 -10.01 11.76
CA ILE A 120 -15.79 -9.26 10.67
C ILE A 120 -15.12 -7.89 10.61
N PHE A 121 -14.47 -7.59 9.49
CA PHE A 121 -13.83 -6.30 9.26
C PHE A 121 -14.69 -5.47 8.31
N SER A 122 -15.29 -4.40 8.85
CA SER A 122 -16.06 -3.44 8.06
C SER A 122 -15.13 -2.49 7.31
N LYS A 123 -15.49 -2.15 6.08
CA LYS A 123 -14.81 -1.18 5.20
C LYS A 123 -13.35 -1.54 4.89
N MET A 124 -12.94 -2.78 5.07
CA MET A 124 -11.57 -3.24 4.81
C MET A 124 -11.61 -4.45 3.89
N LYS A 125 -10.62 -4.56 3.01
CA LYS A 125 -10.43 -5.67 2.07
C LYS A 125 -8.97 -6.06 1.97
N VAL A 126 -8.72 -7.35 1.72
CA VAL A 126 -7.43 -7.85 1.24
C VAL A 126 -7.44 -7.68 -0.28
N MET A 127 -6.54 -6.86 -0.80
CA MET A 127 -6.35 -6.74 -2.25
C MET A 127 -5.43 -7.83 -2.77
N TYR A 128 -4.39 -8.18 -2.02
CA TYR A 128 -3.43 -9.20 -2.40
C TYR A 128 -2.81 -9.82 -1.16
N SER A 129 -2.55 -11.13 -1.21
CA SER A 129 -1.70 -11.82 -0.24
C SER A 129 -0.98 -12.95 -0.96
N ARG A 130 0.36 -12.93 -0.95
CA ARG A 130 1.20 -13.94 -1.58
C ARG A 130 0.92 -15.34 -1.04
N GLU A 131 0.64 -15.42 0.25
CA GLU A 131 0.35 -16.67 0.98
C GLU A 131 -1.16 -16.97 1.04
N ASN A 132 -2.01 -16.20 0.35
CA ASN A 132 -3.47 -16.30 0.39
C ASN A 132 -4.04 -16.23 1.82
N LEU A 133 -3.46 -15.36 2.66
CA LEU A 133 -3.86 -15.23 4.06
C LEU A 133 -5.18 -14.46 4.19
N LEU A 134 -5.97 -14.88 5.18
CA LEU A 134 -7.14 -14.12 5.63
C LEU A 134 -6.72 -12.81 6.31
N LEU A 135 -7.54 -11.76 6.23
CA LEU A 135 -7.22 -10.43 6.76
C LEU A 135 -6.77 -10.43 8.23
N ALA A 136 -7.43 -11.22 9.09
CA ALA A 136 -7.06 -11.34 10.51
C ALA A 136 -5.63 -11.86 10.69
N ASN A 137 -5.21 -12.80 9.84
CA ASN A 137 -3.88 -13.38 9.89
C ASN A 137 -2.84 -12.40 9.33
N ILE A 138 -3.17 -11.64 8.28
CA ILE A 138 -2.32 -10.55 7.79
C ILE A 138 -2.11 -9.51 8.89
N LEU A 139 -3.18 -9.06 9.56
CA LEU A 139 -3.09 -8.06 10.61
C LEU A 139 -2.27 -8.56 11.82
N ARG A 140 -2.36 -9.85 12.19
CA ARG A 140 -1.51 -10.45 13.23
C ARG A 140 -0.04 -10.55 12.78
N LYS A 141 0.21 -11.08 11.58
CA LYS A 141 1.55 -11.23 10.97
C LYS A 141 2.32 -9.90 11.01
N HIS A 142 1.63 -8.78 10.76
CA HIS A 142 2.23 -7.45 10.73
C HIS A 142 2.00 -6.61 11.99
N GLY A 143 1.64 -7.25 13.11
CA GLY A 143 1.54 -6.60 14.43
C GLY A 143 0.44 -5.55 14.59
N MET A 144 -0.57 -5.57 13.72
CA MET A 144 -1.72 -4.65 13.72
C MET A 144 -2.91 -5.16 14.54
N MET A 145 -2.86 -6.41 14.98
CA MET A 145 -3.84 -7.02 15.88
C MET A 145 -3.13 -7.94 16.86
N ARG A 146 -3.59 -7.97 18.12
CA ARG A 146 -3.07 -8.93 19.11
C ARG A 146 -3.58 -10.34 18.80
N GLY A 147 -2.72 -11.32 19.04
CA GLY A 147 -3.01 -12.75 18.90
C GLY A 147 -4.11 -13.20 19.84
#